data_AF-A0A3B1E927-F1
#
_entry.id   AF-A0A3B1E927-F1
#
_cell.length_a   1.000
_cell.length_b   1.000
_cell.length_c   1.000
_cell.angle_alpha   90.00
_cell.angle_beta   90.00
_cell.angle_gamma   90.00
#
_symmetry.space_group_name_H-M   'P 1'
#
loop_
_entity.id
_entity.type
_entity.pdbx_description
1 polymer ?
#
loop_
_entity_poly.entity_id
_entity_poly.type
_entity_poly.pdbx_seq_one_letter_code
_entity_poly.pdbx_strand_id
1 'polypeptide(L)'
;MKKATHTRRAFARLVPLALIGVPILGGAALTAARVFEGPQDFFPPVPVPTENPMTEEKRILGKMLFWDEQLSSDNTMACGTCHRPGAGGIDPRHGLNPGPDGIAGTEDDRTGSP
;
A
#
# COMPACT_ATOMS: atom_id res chain seq x y z
N MET A 1 -64.11 56.95 13.18
CA MET A 1 -63.72 57.21 14.57
C MET A 1 -62.34 56.62 14.81
N LYS A 2 -61.34 57.46 15.15
CA LYS A 2 -60.20 57.25 16.08
C LYS A 2 -59.44 55.90 15.98
N LYS A 3 -58.14 55.79 15.68
CA LYS A 3 -56.98 56.70 15.72
C LYS A 3 -55.85 56.14 14.84
N ALA A 4 -55.15 57.02 14.15
CA ALA A 4 -53.78 56.78 13.69
C ALA A 4 -52.81 56.91 14.89
N THR A 5 -51.80 56.03 14.96
CA THR A 5 -50.58 56.32 15.71
C THR A 5 -49.38 55.80 14.93
N HIS A 6 -48.67 56.73 14.32
CA HIS A 6 -47.39 56.56 13.65
C HIS A 6 -46.32 56.72 14.73
N THR A 7 -45.49 55.72 15.03
CA THR A 7 -44.30 55.99 15.87
C THR A 7 -43.14 55.02 15.60
N ARG A 8 -42.15 55.57 14.88
CA ARG A 8 -40.68 55.39 15.03
C ARG A 8 -40.03 54.07 14.61
N ARG A 9 -39.41 54.14 13.43
CA ARG A 9 -38.00 53.79 13.11
C ARG A 9 -37.27 52.89 14.12
N ALA A 10 -36.87 51.71 13.67
CA ALA A 10 -35.52 51.21 13.87
C ALA A 10 -35.08 50.44 12.61
N PHE A 11 -34.32 51.15 11.77
CA PHE A 11 -33.48 50.52 10.75
C PHE A 11 -32.46 49.61 11.43
N ALA A 12 -32.15 48.52 10.72
CA ALA A 12 -30.89 47.80 10.80
C ALA A 12 -30.56 47.12 12.13
N ARG A 13 -30.44 45.80 12.09
CA ARG A 13 -29.15 45.13 12.31
C ARG A 13 -29.25 43.61 12.08
N LEU A 14 -28.55 43.18 11.02
CA LEU A 14 -27.64 42.03 11.02
C LEU A 14 -28.22 40.61 10.89
N VAL A 15 -28.46 40.22 9.63
CA VAL A 15 -27.94 38.95 9.09
C VAL A 15 -26.43 39.15 8.84
N PRO A 16 -25.50 38.16 9.01
CA PRO A 16 -25.68 36.74 9.26
C PRO A 16 -24.87 36.16 10.44
N LEU A 17 -25.44 35.16 11.10
CA LEU A 17 -24.72 34.22 11.96
C LEU A 17 -23.94 33.19 11.10
N ALA A 18 -23.08 33.65 10.19
CA ALA A 18 -22.37 32.81 9.21
C ALA A 18 -20.83 32.94 9.27
N LEU A 19 -20.26 33.23 10.43
CA LEU A 19 -18.80 33.34 10.60
C LEU A 19 -18.19 32.45 11.70
N ILE A 20 -18.98 31.63 12.39
CA ILE A 20 -18.45 30.74 13.46
C ILE A 20 -18.59 29.25 13.12
N GLY A 21 -19.39 28.88 12.11
CA GLY A 21 -19.61 27.47 11.73
C GLY A 21 -18.62 26.88 10.71
N VAL A 22 -17.73 27.69 10.14
CA VAL A 22 -16.84 27.26 9.02
C VAL A 22 -15.44 26.74 9.45
N PRO A 23 -14.82 27.10 10.60
CA PRO A 23 -13.46 26.63 10.84
C PRO A 23 -13.36 25.19 11.35
N ILE A 24 -14.46 24.58 11.82
CA ILE A 24 -14.40 23.23 12.41
C ILE A 24 -14.50 22.12 11.34
N LEU A 25 -15.21 22.35 10.23
CA LEU A 25 -15.24 21.39 9.12
C LEU A 25 -14.04 21.53 8.16
N GLY A 26 -13.44 22.72 8.06
CA GLY A 26 -12.27 22.95 7.19
C GLY A 26 -10.93 22.49 7.77
N GLY A 27 -10.78 22.50 9.11
CA GLY A 27 -9.52 22.13 9.77
C GLY A 27 -9.18 20.64 9.68
N ALA A 28 -10.18 19.76 9.67
CA ALA A 28 -9.98 18.31 9.59
C ALA A 28 -9.51 17.84 8.19
N ALA A 29 -9.80 18.61 7.13
CA ALA A 29 -9.37 18.27 5.77
C ALA A 29 -7.87 18.58 5.54
N LEU A 30 -7.28 19.51 6.30
CA LEU A 30 -5.91 19.96 6.08
C LEU A 30 -4.85 19.05 6.71
N THR A 31 -5.23 18.13 7.60
CA THR A 31 -4.32 17.14 8.20
C THR A 31 -4.28 15.79 7.49
N ALA A 32 -5.17 15.55 6.50
CA ALA A 32 -5.24 14.30 5.76
C ALA A 32 -4.16 14.16 4.65
N ALA A 33 -3.47 15.24 4.29
CA ALA A 33 -2.36 15.21 3.35
C ALA A 33 -1.04 14.95 4.09
N ARG A 34 -0.93 13.78 4.73
CA ARG A 34 0.35 13.11 4.92
C ARG A 34 0.24 11.85 4.06
N VAL A 35 0.46 12.01 2.75
CA VAL A 35 0.74 10.85 1.92
C VAL A 35 1.95 10.20 2.57
N PHE A 36 1.88 8.90 2.76
CA PHE A 36 2.96 8.14 3.36
C PHE A 36 4.17 8.25 2.42
N GLU A 37 5.06 9.22 2.63
CA GLU A 37 6.36 9.31 1.95
C GLU A 37 7.17 8.07 2.36
N GLY A 38 7.02 7.01 1.58
CA GLY A 38 7.80 5.80 1.76
C GLY A 38 9.26 6.03 1.33
N PRO A 39 10.18 5.10 1.66
CA PRO A 39 11.60 5.18 1.28
C PRO A 39 11.86 5.38 -0.22
N GLN A 40 10.84 5.21 -1.06
CA GLN A 40 10.90 5.25 -2.52
C GLN A 40 11.36 6.62 -3.05
N ASP A 41 11.12 7.71 -2.31
CA ASP A 41 11.48 9.06 -2.75
C ASP A 41 12.99 9.34 -2.68
N PHE A 42 13.76 8.47 -2.02
CA PHE A 42 15.22 8.57 -1.89
C PHE A 42 15.99 7.76 -2.94
N PHE A 43 15.30 6.96 -3.76
CA PHE A 43 15.92 6.12 -4.76
C PHE A 43 15.53 6.58 -6.17
N PRO A 44 16.42 6.41 -7.18
CA PRO A 44 16.01 6.60 -8.55
C PRO A 44 14.85 5.65 -8.89
N PRO A 45 13.94 6.05 -9.78
CA PRO A 45 12.84 5.18 -10.20
C PRO A 45 13.40 3.89 -10.82
N VAL A 46 12.71 2.77 -10.57
CA VAL A 46 13.06 1.48 -11.17
C VAL A 46 12.90 1.58 -12.69
N PRO A 47 13.93 1.24 -13.50
CA PRO A 47 13.81 1.25 -14.96
C PRO A 47 12.69 0.33 -15.44
N VAL A 48 11.82 0.83 -16.31
CA VAL A 48 10.73 0.05 -16.93
C VAL A 48 11.11 -0.26 -18.38
N PRO A 49 11.26 -1.55 -18.75
CA PRO A 49 11.55 -1.94 -20.13
C PRO A 49 10.42 -1.51 -21.08
N THR A 50 10.77 -1.03 -22.27
CA THR A 50 9.80 -0.57 -23.28
C THR A 50 8.92 -1.70 -23.81
N GLU A 51 9.44 -2.92 -23.83
CA GLU A 51 8.75 -4.12 -24.30
C GLU A 51 7.78 -4.68 -23.24
N ASN A 52 7.94 -4.27 -21.98
CA ASN A 52 7.08 -4.70 -20.87
C ASN A 52 6.68 -3.52 -19.97
N PRO A 53 5.84 -2.60 -20.48
CA PRO A 53 5.35 -1.48 -19.68
C PRO A 53 4.51 -1.98 -18.51
N MET A 54 4.62 -1.28 -17.38
CA MET A 54 3.82 -1.52 -16.19
C MET A 54 2.36 -1.14 -16.42
N THR A 55 1.43 -2.04 -16.11
CA THR A 55 0.01 -1.75 -15.98
C THR A 55 -0.51 -2.37 -14.69
N GLU A 56 -1.64 -1.88 -14.20
CA GLU A 56 -2.22 -2.40 -12.96
C GLU A 56 -2.67 -3.85 -13.12
N GLU A 57 -3.22 -4.19 -14.28
CA GLU A 57 -3.65 -5.54 -14.62
C GLU A 57 -2.47 -6.52 -14.61
N LYS A 58 -1.32 -6.11 -15.18
CA LYS A 58 -0.08 -6.92 -15.14
C LYS A 58 0.44 -7.08 -13.72
N ARG A 59 0.38 -6.03 -12.90
CA ARG A 59 0.81 -6.07 -11.49
C ARG A 59 -0.03 -7.08 -10.70
N ILE A 60 -1.35 -7.04 -10.87
CA ILE A 60 -2.29 -7.96 -10.22
C ILE A 60 -2.09 -9.39 -10.72
N LEU A 61 -2.03 -9.59 -12.04
CA LEU A 61 -1.81 -10.91 -12.63
C LEU A 61 -0.47 -11.50 -12.15
N GLY A 62 0.62 -10.73 -12.20
CA GLY A 62 1.92 -11.17 -11.71
C GLY A 62 1.89 -11.54 -10.23
N LYS A 63 1.15 -10.78 -9.40
CA LYS A 63 0.94 -11.13 -7.99
C LYS A 63 0.19 -12.46 -7.84
N MET A 64 -0.85 -12.71 -8.64
CA MET A 64 -1.57 -13.99 -8.59
C MET A 64 -0.65 -15.15 -8.97
N LEU A 65 0.03 -15.06 -10.12
CA LEU A 65 0.93 -16.09 -10.62
C LEU A 65 2.10 -16.38 -9.66
N PHE A 66 2.64 -15.37 -8.98
CA PHE A 66 3.70 -15.56 -8.00
C PHE A 66 3.31 -16.50 -6.84
N TRP A 67 2.02 -16.60 -6.53
CA TRP A 67 1.46 -17.45 -5.48
C TRP A 67 0.65 -18.64 -6.05
N ASP A 68 0.74 -18.92 -7.34
CA ASP A 68 0.01 -20.03 -7.97
C ASP A 68 0.89 -21.29 -8.04
N GLU A 69 0.51 -22.32 -7.30
CA GLU A 69 1.22 -23.61 -7.28
C GLU A 69 1.04 -24.38 -8.58
N GLN A 70 0.01 -24.08 -9.38
CA GLN A 70 -0.24 -24.75 -10.67
C GLN A 70 0.85 -24.46 -11.71
N LEU A 71 1.77 -23.53 -11.42
CA LEU A 71 2.93 -23.26 -12.24
C LEU A 71 4.10 -24.24 -11.99
N SER A 72 4.12 -24.99 -10.88
CA SER A 72 5.10 -26.09 -10.72
C SER A 72 4.67 -27.32 -11.49
N SER A 73 5.65 -28.16 -11.84
CA SER A 73 5.42 -29.40 -12.60
C SER A 73 4.51 -30.42 -11.89
N ASP A 74 4.36 -30.30 -10.58
CA ASP A 74 3.65 -31.21 -9.69
C ASP A 74 2.52 -30.56 -8.88
N ASN A 75 2.26 -29.26 -9.09
CA ASN A 75 1.27 -28.46 -8.37
C ASN A 75 1.49 -28.35 -6.85
N THR A 76 2.74 -28.41 -6.37
CA THR A 76 3.05 -28.32 -4.93
C THR A 76 3.83 -27.06 -4.53
N MET A 77 4.32 -26.27 -5.49
CA MET A 77 5.23 -25.16 -5.22
C MET A 77 4.89 -23.92 -6.06
N ALA A 78 4.89 -22.74 -5.43
CA ALA A 78 4.83 -21.45 -6.12
C ALA A 78 6.15 -20.69 -5.96
N CYS A 79 6.35 -19.61 -6.70
CA CYS A 79 7.51 -18.72 -6.51
C CYS A 79 7.60 -18.24 -5.05
N GLY A 80 6.45 -17.88 -4.47
CA GLY A 80 6.34 -17.42 -3.09
C GLY A 80 6.58 -18.47 -2.00
N THR A 81 6.68 -19.76 -2.35
CA THR A 81 7.05 -20.80 -1.38
C THR A 81 8.47 -20.56 -0.87
N CYS A 82 9.40 -20.25 -1.79
CA CYS A 82 10.78 -19.93 -1.45
C CYS A 82 11.01 -18.41 -1.33
N HIS A 83 10.39 -17.56 -2.15
CA HIS A 83 10.67 -16.11 -2.12
C HIS A 83 9.72 -15.34 -1.20
N ARG A 84 9.87 -15.48 0.13
CA ARG A 84 8.91 -14.92 1.10
C ARG A 84 9.19 -13.45 1.40
N PRO A 85 8.23 -12.52 1.15
CA PRO A 85 8.44 -11.10 1.45
C PRO A 85 8.77 -10.82 2.92
N GLY A 86 8.15 -11.55 3.86
CA GLY A 86 8.42 -11.42 5.29
C GLY A 86 9.82 -11.88 5.73
N ALA A 87 10.54 -12.60 4.87
CA ALA A 87 11.94 -12.96 5.06
C ALA A 87 12.87 -12.13 4.16
N GLY A 88 12.40 -11.05 3.53
CA GLY A 88 13.21 -10.27 2.59
C GLY A 88 13.35 -10.91 1.20
N GLY A 89 12.45 -11.82 0.83
CA GLY A 89 12.43 -12.47 -0.47
C GLY A 89 13.29 -13.74 -0.56
N ILE A 90 13.83 -14.22 0.57
CA ILE A 90 14.54 -15.50 0.67
C ILE A 90 13.66 -16.59 1.27
N ASP A 91 14.13 -17.83 1.17
CA ASP A 91 13.50 -18.98 1.79
C ASP A 91 13.93 -19.06 3.26
N PRO A 92 13.02 -18.93 4.23
CA PRO A 92 13.37 -19.06 5.64
C PRO A 92 13.54 -20.51 6.10
N ARG A 93 13.22 -21.50 5.24
CA ARG A 93 13.42 -22.91 5.55
C ARG A 93 14.91 -23.24 5.42
N HIS A 94 15.43 -23.96 6.40
CA HIS A 94 16.81 -24.42 6.41
C HIS A 94 16.82 -25.95 6.40
N GLY A 95 17.50 -26.52 5.42
CA GLY A 95 17.78 -27.93 5.27
C GLY A 95 19.27 -28.18 5.11
N LEU A 96 19.69 -29.40 5.43
CA LEU A 96 21.01 -29.91 5.07
C LEU A 96 20.92 -30.43 3.64
N ASN A 97 21.64 -29.80 2.72
CA ASN A 97 21.78 -30.27 1.34
C ASN A 97 23.01 -31.19 1.28
N PRO A 98 22.83 -32.51 1.02
CA PRO A 98 23.91 -33.50 1.02
C PRO A 98 24.92 -33.38 -0.13
N GLY A 99 24.91 -32.27 -0.86
CA GLY A 99 25.78 -32.11 -2.02
C GLY A 99 25.46 -33.09 -3.18
N PRO A 100 26.38 -33.21 -4.14
CA PRO A 100 26.19 -34.06 -5.33
C PRO A 100 26.20 -35.57 -5.04
N ASP A 101 26.80 -36.02 -3.94
CA ASP A 101 26.91 -37.45 -3.61
C ASP A 101 25.68 -38.01 -2.87
N GLY A 102 24.84 -37.11 -2.32
CA GLY A 102 23.61 -37.47 -1.64
C GLY A 102 23.81 -37.97 -0.21
N ILE A 103 25.03 -37.91 0.33
CA ILE A 103 25.39 -38.45 1.65
C ILE A 103 25.41 -37.32 2.67
N ALA A 104 24.42 -37.26 3.55
CA ALA A 104 24.40 -36.26 4.61
C ALA A 104 25.47 -36.52 5.68
N GLY A 105 26.05 -35.45 6.21
CA GLY A 105 27.03 -35.42 7.28
C GLY A 105 28.49 -35.33 6.80
N THR A 106 28.72 -35.01 5.53
CA THR A 106 30.06 -34.90 4.92
C THR A 106 30.51 -33.44 4.77
N GLU A 107 31.76 -33.23 4.37
CA GLU A 107 32.35 -31.88 4.25
C GLU A 107 31.72 -31.06 3.11
N ASP A 108 31.13 -31.71 2.11
CA ASP A 108 30.50 -31.04 0.97
C ASP A 108 29.05 -30.59 1.21
N ASP A 109 28.48 -30.92 2.37
CA ASP A 109 27.17 -30.50 2.79
C ASP A 109 27.04 -28.97 2.86
N ARG A 110 25.88 -28.46 2.44
CA ARG A 110 25.55 -27.03 2.55
C ARG A 110 24.22 -26.82 3.25
N THR A 111 24.20 -25.88 4.18
CA THR A 111 22.93 -25.39 4.74
C THR A 111 22.27 -24.45 3.72
N GLY A 112 21.03 -24.73 3.34
CA GLY A 112 20.28 -23.93 2.37
C GLY A 112 18.79 -24.23 2.42
N SER A 113 18.04 -23.81 1.38
CA SER A 113 16.68 -24.28 1.19
C SER A 113 16.63 -25.82 1.16
N PRO A 114 15.60 -26.45 1.75
CA PRO A 114 15.40 -27.88 1.71
C PRO A 114 15.17 -28.42 0.29
#